data_AF-A0A523DA49-F1
#
_entry.id   AF-A0A523DA49-F1
#
_cell.length_a   1.000
_cell.length_b   1.000
_cell.length_c   1.000
_cell.angle_alpha   90.00
_cell.angle_beta   90.00
_cell.angle_gamma   90.00
#
_symmetry.space_group_name_H-M   'P 1'
#
loop_
_entity.id
_entity.type
_entity.pdbx_description
1 polymer ?
#
loop_
_entity_poly.entity_id
_entity_poly.type
_entity_poly.pdbx_seq_one_letter_code
_entity_poly.pdbx_strand_id
1 'polypeptide(L)' 'MKTVRIHGKVLEKMVEHARREYPLECCGLLSGSGWAIDGIQTTGNQRQSRSEFSIPVEELFAFFRGLRRSGKEHL' A
#
# COMPACT_ATOMS: atom_id res chain seq x y z
N MET A 1 17.00 -16.04 2.24
CA MET A 1 15.82 -15.32 1.70
C MET A 1 14.95 -14.91 2.87
N LYS A 2 14.53 -13.64 2.98
CA LYS A 2 13.63 -13.21 4.08
C LYS A 2 12.18 -13.35 3.60
N THR A 3 11.34 -13.97 4.40
CA THR A 3 9.93 -14.23 4.07
C THR A 3 9.07 -13.18 4.74
N VAL A 4 8.18 -12.54 3.98
CA VAL A 4 7.13 -11.66 4.51
C VAL A 4 5.87 -12.47 4.74
N ARG A 5 5.18 -12.21 5.84
CA ARG A 5 3.84 -12.75 6.14
C ARG A 5 2.83 -11.63 5.98
N ILE A 6 1.74 -11.89 5.28
CA ILE A 6 0.65 -10.93 5.10
C ILE A 6 -0.64 -11.47 5.71
N HIS A 7 -1.33 -10.63 6.47
CA HIS A 7 -2.65 -10.98 6.99
C HIS A 7 -3.65 -11.10 5.83
N GLY A 8 -4.46 -12.16 5.79
CA GLY A 8 -5.36 -12.45 4.65
C GLY A 8 -6.26 -11.28 4.23
N LYS A 9 -6.85 -10.58 5.22
CA LYS A 9 -7.64 -9.36 5.00
C LYS A 9 -6.90 -8.22 4.28
N VAL A 10 -5.58 -8.13 4.43
CA VAL A 10 -4.77 -7.12 3.72
C VAL A 10 -4.62 -7.53 2.26
N LEU A 11 -4.34 -8.80 2.00
CA LEU A 11 -4.26 -9.35 0.65
C LEU A 11 -5.59 -9.21 -0.11
N GLU A 12 -6.72 -9.49 0.55
CA GLU A 12 -8.06 -9.29 -0.02
C GLU A 12 -8.26 -7.82 -0.47
N LYS A 13 -7.92 -6.86 0.40
CA LYS A 13 -7.98 -5.42 0.07
C LYS A 13 -7.07 -5.03 -1.08
N MET A 14 -5.89 -5.64 -1.21
CA MET A 14 -4.99 -5.42 -2.35
C MET A 14 -5.66 -5.85 -3.66
N VAL A 15 -6.25 -7.04 -3.67
CA VAL A 15 -6.93 -7.58 -4.87
C VAL A 15 -8.15 -6.75 -5.23
N GLU A 16 -8.94 -6.32 -4.24
CA GLU A 16 -10.08 -5.43 -4.46
C GLU A 16 -9.66 -4.07 -5.03
N HIS A 17 -8.58 -3.49 -4.52
CA HIS A 17 -8.02 -2.25 -5.06
C HIS A 17 -7.57 -2.43 -6.51
N ALA A 18 -6.79 -3.47 -6.80
CA ALA A 18 -6.30 -3.75 -8.15
C ALA A 18 -7.44 -3.94 -9.16
N ARG A 19 -8.53 -4.61 -8.75
CA ARG A 19 -9.73 -4.75 -9.60
C ARG A 19 -10.43 -3.42 -9.87
N ARG A 20 -10.48 -2.53 -8.88
CA ARG A 20 -11.14 -1.22 -9.00
C ARG A 20 -10.34 -0.26 -9.90
N GLU A 21 -9.01 -0.29 -9.81
CA GLU A 21 -8.16 0.63 -10.59
C GLU A 21 -7.99 0.21 -12.05
N TYR A 22 -8.36 -1.02 -12.41
CA TYR A 22 -8.30 -1.47 -13.80
C TYR A 22 -9.06 -0.49 -14.73
N PRO A 23 -8.46 -0.05 -15.87
CA PRO A 23 -7.29 -0.60 -16.54
C PRO A 23 -5.94 0.05 -16.17
N LEU A 24 -5.91 0.92 -15.16
CA LEU A 24 -4.69 1.61 -14.74
C LEU A 24 -3.83 0.72 -13.84
N GLU A 25 -2.55 1.06 -13.75
CA GLU A 25 -1.65 0.47 -12.77
C GLU A 25 -2.13 0.84 -11.36
N CYS A 26 -2.12 -0.16 -10.46
CA CYS A 26 -2.57 -0.06 -9.08
C CYS A 26 -1.36 -0.12 -8.12
N CYS A 27 -1.18 0.92 -7.32
CA CYS A 27 -0.14 1.00 -6.31
C CYS A 27 -0.72 1.23 -4.90
N GLY A 28 0.10 1.02 -3.87
CA GLY A 28 -0.30 1.18 -2.48
C GLY A 28 0.88 1.05 -1.53
N LEU A 29 0.64 1.34 -0.25
CA LEU A 29 1.67 1.30 0.79
C LEU A 29 1.29 0.27 1.86
N LEU A 30 2.24 -0.56 2.26
CA LEU A 30 2.04 -1.63 3.23
C LEU A 30 2.68 -1.24 4.56
N SER A 31 2.02 -1.67 5.65
CA SER A 31 2.46 -1.37 7.00
C SER A 31 2.39 -2.60 7.88
N GLY A 32 3.24 -2.64 8.90
CA GLY A 32 3.27 -3.73 9.84
C GLY A 32 4.41 -3.61 10.85
N SER A 33 4.94 -4.75 11.28
CA SER A 33 6.08 -4.82 12.19
C SER A 33 6.98 -5.99 11.83
N GLY A 34 8.28 -5.73 11.69
CA GLY A 34 9.28 -6.73 11.33
C GLY A 34 9.06 -7.29 9.92
N TRP A 35 8.47 -8.48 9.83
CA TRP A 35 8.16 -9.16 8.55
C TRP A 35 6.69 -9.55 8.45
N ALA A 36 5.83 -8.96 9.29
CA ALA A 36 4.41 -9.21 9.30
C ALA A 36 3.64 -7.96 8.86
N ILE A 37 2.97 -8.05 7.71
CA ILE A 37 2.11 -7.02 7.16
C ILE A 37 0.70 -7.21 7.69
N ASP A 38 0.17 -6.17 8.32
CA ASP A 38 -1.17 -6.14 8.91
C ASP A 38 -1.99 -4.91 8.48
N GLY A 39 -1.41 -4.00 7.70
CA GLY A 39 -2.07 -2.80 7.21
C GLY A 39 -1.72 -2.47 5.76
N ILE A 40 -2.68 -1.84 5.09
CA ILE A 40 -2.55 -1.29 3.73
C ILE A 40 -3.20 0.09 3.69
N GLN A 41 -2.54 1.01 2.99
CA GLN A 41 -3.13 2.24 2.49
C GLN A 41 -3.16 2.15 0.96
N THR A 42 -4.37 2.15 0.40
CA THR A 42 -4.58 2.24 -1.07
C THR A 42 -4.20 3.64 -1.53
N THR A 43 -3.59 3.77 -2.70
CA THR A 43 -3.16 5.07 -3.22
C THR A 43 -3.66 5.32 -4.63
N GLY A 44 -3.79 6.59 -5.00
CA GLY A 44 -4.07 6.95 -6.39
C GLY A 44 -2.83 6.81 -7.28
N ASN A 45 -3.04 6.47 -8.55
CA ASN A 45 -1.98 6.57 -9.56
C ASN A 45 -1.98 7.95 -10.22
N GLN A 46 -1.10 8.85 -9.77
CA GLN A 46 -0.98 10.22 -10.30
C GLN A 46 -0.58 10.26 -11.79
N ARG A 47 0.07 9.21 -12.30
CA ARG A 47 0.44 9.11 -13.73
C ARG A 47 -0.74 8.77 -14.62
N GLN A 48 -1.84 8.24 -14.05
CA GLN A 48 -2.98 7.71 -14.81
C GLN A 48 -2.55 6.77 -15.95
N SER A 49 -1.51 5.96 -15.69
CA SER A 49 -0.89 5.07 -16.67
C SER A 49 -1.27 3.62 -16.39
N ARG A 50 -1.25 2.78 -17.43
CA ARG A 50 -1.51 1.33 -17.34
C ARG A 50 -0.33 0.53 -16.79
N SER A 51 0.87 1.11 -16.79
CA SER A 51 2.11 0.40 -16.44
C SER A 51 3.11 1.22 -15.62
N GLU A 52 2.80 2.49 -15.36
CA GLU A 52 3.63 3.38 -14.55
C GLU A 52 2.80 3.96 -13.42
N PHE A 53 3.46 4.28 -12.31
CA PHE A 53 2.81 4.91 -11.17
C PHE A 53 3.63 6.02 -10.55
N SER A 54 2.91 6.91 -9.88
CA SER A 54 3.46 7.86 -8.93
C SER A 54 2.40 8.06 -7.87
N ILE A 55 2.78 7.87 -6.60
CA ILE A 55 1.88 8.12 -5.47
C ILE A 55 1.88 9.63 -5.22
N PRO A 56 0.70 10.28 -5.08
CA PRO A 56 0.63 11.67 -4.67
C PRO A 56 1.41 11.94 -3.38
N VAL A 57 2.17 13.03 -3.37
CA VAL A 57 3.07 13.37 -2.25
C VAL A 57 2.29 13.53 -0.94
N GLU A 58 1.08 14.04 -1.01
CA GLU A 58 0.17 14.22 0.12
C GLU A 58 -0.21 12.88 0.77
N GLU A 59 -0.44 11.85 -0.04
CA GLU A 59 -0.77 10.50 0.41
C GLU A 59 0.44 9.83 1.09
N LEU A 60 1.64 10.02 0.54
CA LEU A 60 2.90 9.58 1.17
C LEU A 60 3.08 10.22 2.54
N PHE A 61 2.93 11.54 2.64
CA PHE A 61 3.04 12.24 3.91
C PHE A 61 1.97 11.79 4.92
N ALA A 62 0.73 11.58 4.47
CA ALA A 62 -0.34 11.06 5.32
C ALA A 62 0.01 9.67 5.86
N PHE A 63 0.50 8.78 4.99
CA PHE A 63 0.92 7.43 5.37
C PHE A 63 2.02 7.43 6.42
N PHE A 64 3.12 8.15 6.18
CA PHE A 64 4.25 8.19 7.12
C PHE A 64 3.89 8.87 8.45
N ARG A 65 2.98 9.86 8.45
CA ARG A 65 2.42 10.39 9.70
C ARG A 65 1.62 9.32 10.45
N GLY A 66 0.82 8.52 9.75
CA GLY A 66 0.07 7.41 10.31
C GLY A 66 0.97 6.34 10.95
N LEU A 67 2.07 5.99 10.28
CA LEU A 67 3.06 5.05 10.82
C LEU A 67 3.64 5.53 12.15
N ARG A 68 4.09 6.79 12.22
CA ARG A 68 4.63 7.37 13.46
C ARG A 68 3.64 7.37 14.62
N ARG A 69 2.35 7.60 14.34
CA ARG A 69 1.29 7.60 15.37
C ARG A 69 0.94 6.19 15.85
N SER A 70 1.08 5.19 14.99
CA SER A 70 0.71 3.80 15.30
C SER A 70 1.89 2.94 15.78
N GLY A 71 3.12 3.46 15.70
CA GLY A 71 4.33 2.70 16.00
C GLY A 71 4.64 1.59 14.98
N LYS A 72 4.04 1.66 13.79
CA LYS A 72 4.23 0.70 12.71
C LYS A 72 5.36 1.11 11.76
N GLU A 73 5.83 0.14 11.00
CA GLU A 73 6.87 0.28 9.98
C GLU A 73 6.25 0.21 8.58
N HIS A 74 6.93 0.81 7.61
CA HIS A 74 6.66 0.55 6.19
C HIS A 74 7.36 -0.74 5.78
N LEU A 75 6.64 -1.65 5.13
CA LEU A 75 7.12 -2.98 4.73
C LEU A 75 7.01 -3.21 3.23
#